data_AF-A0A362XD30-F1
#
_entry.id   AF-A0A362XD30-F1
#
_cell.length_a   1.000
_cell.length_b   1.000
_cell.length_c   1.000
_cell.angle_alpha   90.00
_cell.angle_beta   90.00
_cell.angle_gamma   90.00
#
_symmetry.space_group_name_H-M   'P 1'
#
loop_
_entity.id
_entity.type
_entity.pdbx_description
1 polymer ?
#
loop_
_entity_poly.entity_id
_entity_poly.type
_entity_poly.pdbx_seq_one_letter_code
_entity_poly.pdbx_strand_id
1 'polypeptide(L)'
;MNFAQQSIGFLAVAMPIIIIAIVFFFAYRINQDKNRTLLEISKNLQNAEQIAKLTEAIGTKKTSSLQLKRGGMSTLFVGIGLYLFGMFFLGDILRGAGALVTCIGLGIFLGGYLFPDKEEK
;
A
#
# COMPACT_ATOMS: atom_id res chain seq x y z
N MET A 1 -37.99 13.68 -9.92
CA MET A 1 -36.75 12.86 -9.86
C MET A 1 -37.02 11.71 -8.90
N ASN A 2 -36.96 10.46 -9.40
CA ASN A 2 -37.43 9.28 -8.66
C ASN A 2 -36.54 8.99 -7.44
N PHE A 3 -37.17 8.70 -6.28
CA PHE A 3 -36.53 8.28 -5.02
C PHE A 3 -35.50 7.14 -5.23
N ALA A 4 -35.76 6.26 -6.22
CA ALA A 4 -34.88 5.17 -6.61
C ALA A 4 -33.51 5.63 -7.19
N GLN A 5 -33.42 6.83 -7.78
CA GLN A 5 -32.13 7.33 -8.29
C GLN A 5 -31.24 7.92 -7.19
N GLN A 6 -31.82 8.50 -6.13
CA GLN A 6 -31.05 9.03 -5.00
C GLN A 6 -30.35 7.91 -4.20
N SER A 7 -31.00 6.76 -4.04
CA SER A 7 -30.39 5.61 -3.34
C SER A 7 -29.23 4.98 -4.11
N ILE A 8 -29.33 4.93 -5.45
CA ILE A 8 -28.26 4.38 -6.30
C ILE A 8 -27.00 5.25 -6.26
N GLY A 9 -27.16 6.59 -6.28
CA GLY A 9 -26.02 7.51 -6.19
C GLY A 9 -25.28 7.39 -4.85
N PHE A 10 -26.01 7.26 -3.74
CA PHE A 10 -25.41 7.07 -2.42
C PHE A 10 -24.67 5.73 -2.31
N LEU A 11 -25.24 4.66 -2.85
CA LEU A 11 -24.62 3.34 -2.86
C LEU A 11 -23.34 3.31 -3.72
N ALA A 12 -23.35 4.01 -4.86
CA ALA A 12 -22.19 4.11 -5.76
C ALA A 12 -20.99 4.80 -5.10
N VAL A 13 -21.21 5.83 -4.27
CA VAL A 13 -20.14 6.55 -3.55
C VAL A 13 -19.69 5.79 -2.30
N ALA A 14 -20.60 5.06 -1.63
CA ALA A 14 -20.28 4.29 -0.43
C ALA A 14 -19.39 3.06 -0.71
N MET A 15 -19.55 2.42 -1.88
CA MET A 15 -18.81 1.22 -2.27
C MET A 15 -17.27 1.35 -2.17
N PRO A 16 -16.61 2.36 -2.78
CA PRO A 16 -15.15 2.49 -2.69
C PRO A 16 -14.67 2.78 -1.27
N ILE A 17 -15.45 3.51 -0.47
CA ILE A 17 -15.12 3.82 0.94
C ILE A 17 -15.09 2.53 1.77
N ILE A 18 -16.08 1.66 1.57
CA ILE A 18 -16.17 0.36 2.26
C ILE A 18 -14.98 -0.54 1.89
N ILE A 19 -14.58 -0.58 0.62
CA ILE A 19 -13.43 -1.38 0.16
C ILE A 19 -12.14 -0.92 0.86
N ILE A 20 -11.89 0.39 0.91
CA ILE A 20 -10.71 0.95 1.59
C ILE A 20 -10.74 0.61 3.09
N ALA A 21 -11.90 0.73 3.74
CA ALA A 21 -12.06 0.40 5.16
C ALA A 21 -11.77 -1.08 5.45
N ILE A 22 -12.24 -2.00 4.60
CA ILE A 22 -12.00 -3.44 4.74
C ILE A 22 -10.50 -3.75 4.60
N VAL A 23 -9.84 -3.18 3.59
CA VAL A 23 -8.39 -3.36 3.38
C VAL A 23 -7.62 -2.87 4.61
N PHE A 24 -7.97 -1.71 5.15
CA PHE A 24 -7.31 -1.15 6.33
C PHE A 24 -7.55 -2.00 7.58
N PHE A 25 -8.78 -2.46 7.79
CA PHE A 25 -9.14 -3.33 8.91
C PHE A 25 -8.36 -4.64 8.88
N PHE A 26 -8.23 -5.26 7.71
CA PHE A 26 -7.48 -6.51 7.55
C PHE A 26 -5.98 -6.30 7.71
N ALA A 27 -5.43 -5.21 7.15
CA ALA A 27 -4.04 -4.83 7.35
C ALA A 27 -3.72 -4.59 8.83
N TYR A 28 -4.64 -3.97 9.57
CA TYR A 28 -4.51 -3.75 11.00
C TYR A 28 -4.49 -5.06 11.80
N ARG A 29 -5.39 -6.01 11.52
CA ARG A 29 -5.37 -7.34 12.17
C ARG A 29 -4.09 -8.11 11.88
N ILE A 30 -3.65 -8.14 10.61
CA ILE A 30 -2.41 -8.82 10.20
C ILE A 30 -1.20 -8.31 10.98
N ASN A 31 -1.12 -7.00 11.27
CA ASN A 31 -0.02 -6.44 12.03
C ASN A 31 -0.08 -6.79 13.52
N GLN A 32 -1.28 -6.86 14.11
CA GLN A 32 -1.43 -7.24 15.51
C GLN A 32 -1.06 -8.71 15.77
N ASP A 33 -1.48 -9.63 14.90
CA ASP A 33 -1.20 -11.06 15.08
C ASP A 33 0.31 -11.35 15.03
N LYS A 34 1.04 -10.68 14.13
CA LYS A 34 2.52 -10.75 14.04
C LYS A 34 3.21 -10.35 15.36
N ASN A 35 2.73 -9.28 16.00
CA ASN A 35 3.33 -8.77 17.23
C ASN A 35 3.09 -9.70 18.43
N ARG A 36 1.92 -10.37 18.48
CA ARG A 36 1.61 -11.35 19.53
C ARG A 36 2.48 -12.60 19.41
N THR A 37 2.61 -13.16 18.20
CA THR A 37 3.47 -14.32 17.94
C THR A 37 4.94 -14.01 18.23
N LEU A 38 5.41 -12.80 17.91
CA LEU A 38 6.74 -12.33 18.29
C LEU A 38 6.98 -12.33 19.80
N LEU A 39 6.03 -11.83 20.58
CA LEU A 39 6.13 -11.77 22.03
C LEU A 39 6.09 -13.16 22.68
N GLU A 40 5.31 -14.09 22.15
CA GLU A 40 5.24 -15.47 22.65
C GLU A 40 6.49 -16.28 22.34
N ILE A 41 7.05 -16.11 21.12
CA ILE A 41 8.30 -16.78 20.76
C ILE A 41 9.49 -16.13 21.48
N SER A 42 9.53 -14.80 21.61
CA SER A 42 10.59 -14.11 22.37
C SER A 42 10.64 -14.52 23.85
N LYS A 43 9.51 -14.93 24.44
CA LYS A 43 9.47 -15.44 25.82
C LYS A 43 9.93 -16.89 25.96
N ASN A 44 9.89 -17.68 24.88
CA ASN A 44 10.35 -19.08 24.87
C ASN A 44 11.82 -19.24 24.40
N LEU A 45 12.37 -18.28 23.66
CA LEU A 45 13.74 -18.35 23.16
C LEU A 45 14.74 -17.75 24.17
N GLN A 46 15.47 -18.62 24.88
CA GLN A 46 16.49 -18.24 25.88
C GLN A 46 17.90 -17.98 25.30
N ASN A 47 18.10 -18.08 23.98
CA ASN A 47 19.40 -17.84 23.32
C ASN A 47 19.33 -16.65 22.36
N ALA A 48 20.19 -15.65 22.57
CA ALA A 48 20.26 -14.41 21.79
C ALA A 48 20.39 -14.64 20.27
N GLU A 49 21.01 -15.76 19.86
CA GLU A 49 21.17 -16.13 18.44
C GLU A 49 19.85 -16.52 17.75
N GLN A 50 18.92 -17.16 18.47
CA GLN A 50 17.61 -17.53 17.91
C GLN A 50 16.66 -16.34 17.90
N ILE A 51 16.78 -15.43 18.88
CA ILE A 51 16.07 -14.15 18.85
C ILE A 51 16.54 -13.34 17.64
N ALA A 52 17.84 -13.28 17.36
CA ALA A 52 18.36 -12.61 16.15
C ALA A 52 17.81 -13.23 14.85
N LYS A 53 17.81 -14.57 14.73
CA LYS A 53 17.25 -15.27 13.55
C LYS A 53 15.74 -15.09 13.40
N LEU A 54 15.00 -15.03 14.52
CA LEU A 54 13.55 -14.82 14.49
C LEU A 54 13.19 -13.35 14.26
N THR A 55 13.98 -12.41 14.80
CA THR A 55 13.92 -10.99 14.50
C THR A 55 14.33 -10.72 13.06
N GLU A 56 15.19 -11.51 12.42
CA GLU A 56 15.49 -11.39 10.99
C GLU A 56 14.38 -12.03 10.12
N ALA A 57 13.80 -13.15 10.56
CA ALA A 57 12.71 -13.82 9.86
C ALA A 57 11.37 -13.02 9.94
N ILE A 58 11.16 -12.24 11.01
CA ILE A 58 9.91 -11.52 11.27
C ILE A 58 10.11 -10.00 11.24
N GLY A 59 11.16 -9.50 11.88
CA GLY A 59 11.56 -8.11 11.88
C GLY A 59 12.25 -7.79 10.56
N THR A 60 11.50 -7.17 9.67
CA THR A 60 12.03 -6.61 8.44
C THR A 60 12.77 -7.66 7.60
N LYS A 61 12.04 -8.26 6.64
CA LYS A 61 12.61 -8.25 5.29
C LYS A 61 13.08 -6.82 5.06
N LYS A 62 14.37 -6.54 5.31
CA LYS A 62 15.08 -5.28 5.03
C LYS A 62 14.38 -4.73 3.83
N THR A 63 13.71 -3.58 3.95
CA THR A 63 12.79 -3.06 2.91
C THR A 63 13.58 -2.96 1.64
N SER A 64 13.64 -4.07 0.91
CA SER A 64 14.59 -4.23 -0.16
C SER A 64 14.21 -3.12 -1.11
N SER A 65 15.19 -2.44 -1.66
CA SER A 65 15.01 -1.56 -2.80
C SER A 65 14.02 -2.16 -3.83
N LEU A 66 13.87 -3.50 -3.88
CA LEU A 66 12.80 -4.22 -4.57
C LEU A 66 11.35 -3.89 -4.14
N GLN A 67 11.02 -3.74 -2.85
CA GLN A 67 9.68 -3.31 -2.39
C GLN A 67 9.41 -1.82 -2.68
N LEU A 68 10.45 -0.97 -2.66
CA LEU A 68 10.32 0.44 -3.06
C LEU A 68 10.08 0.56 -4.58
N LYS A 69 10.81 -0.21 -5.39
CA LYS A 69 10.59 -0.34 -6.84
C LYS A 69 9.18 -0.86 -7.17
N ARG A 70 8.67 -1.85 -6.41
CA ARG A 70 7.32 -2.42 -6.61
C ARG A 70 6.20 -1.47 -6.21
N GLY A 71 6.37 -0.69 -5.13
CA GLY A 71 5.39 0.31 -4.70
C GLY A 71 5.30 1.52 -5.63
N GLY A 72 6.41 1.93 -6.24
CA GLY A 72 6.41 3.00 -7.24
C GLY A 72 5.66 2.62 -8.52
N MET A 73 5.83 1.38 -8.98
CA MET A 73 5.16 0.89 -10.18
C MET A 73 3.64 0.74 -9.99
N SER A 74 3.18 0.22 -8.86
CA SER A 74 1.73 0.15 -8.59
C SER A 74 1.10 1.55 -8.51
N THR A 75 1.78 2.51 -7.89
CA THR A 75 1.31 3.90 -7.79
C THR A 75 1.25 4.59 -9.16
N LEU A 76 2.20 4.32 -10.06
CA LEU A 76 2.15 4.79 -11.45
C LEU A 76 0.92 4.27 -12.19
N PHE A 77 0.66 2.97 -12.09
CA PHE A 77 -0.51 2.36 -12.73
C PHE A 77 -1.83 2.94 -12.21
N VAL A 78 -1.93 3.18 -10.90
CA VAL A 78 -3.10 3.83 -10.30
C VAL A 78 -3.25 5.25 -10.85
N GLY A 79 -2.18 6.05 -10.90
CA GLY A 79 -2.21 7.41 -11.42
C GLY A 79 -2.63 7.49 -12.90
N ILE A 80 -2.08 6.63 -13.75
CA ILE A 80 -2.44 6.54 -15.17
C ILE A 80 -3.90 6.13 -15.32
N GLY A 81 -4.36 5.13 -14.55
CA GLY A 81 -5.74 4.69 -14.54
C GLY A 81 -6.69 5.81 -14.15
N LEU A 82 -6.36 6.58 -13.11
CA LEU A 82 -7.18 7.71 -12.63
C LEU A 82 -7.19 8.88 -13.64
N TYR A 83 -6.07 9.13 -14.31
CA TYR A 83 -5.96 10.14 -15.36
C TYR A 83 -6.82 9.79 -16.58
N LEU A 84 -6.73 8.55 -17.06
CA LEU A 84 -7.54 8.05 -18.17
C LEU A 84 -9.02 8.03 -17.79
N PHE A 85 -9.36 7.55 -16.58
CA PHE A 85 -10.73 7.55 -16.08
C PHE A 85 -11.30 8.99 -15.96
N GLY A 86 -10.46 9.96 -15.59
CA GLY A 86 -10.80 11.38 -15.62
C GLY A 86 -11.13 11.91 -17.02
N MET A 87 -10.43 11.45 -18.07
CA MET A 87 -10.76 11.82 -19.46
C MET A 87 -12.13 11.31 -19.92
N PHE A 88 -12.56 10.14 -19.45
CA PHE A 88 -13.81 9.53 -19.92
C PHE A 88 -15.06 9.90 -19.10
N PHE A 89 -14.92 10.15 -17.78
CA PHE A 89 -16.09 10.23 -16.90
C PHE A 89 -16.22 11.51 -16.06
N LEU A 90 -15.14 12.03 -15.46
CA LEU A 90 -15.24 13.00 -14.34
C LEU A 90 -14.57 14.36 -14.60
N GLY A 91 -13.97 14.57 -15.78
CA GLY A 91 -13.44 15.86 -16.21
C GLY A 91 -12.09 16.23 -15.59
N ASP A 92 -11.78 17.55 -15.61
CA ASP A 92 -10.43 18.08 -15.36
C ASP A 92 -9.89 17.83 -13.94
N ILE A 93 -10.77 17.74 -12.94
CA ILE A 93 -10.37 17.52 -11.54
C ILE A 93 -9.77 16.14 -11.36
N LEU A 94 -10.42 15.10 -11.90
CA LEU A 94 -9.94 13.73 -11.76
C LEU A 94 -8.72 13.46 -12.65
N ARG A 95 -8.65 14.13 -13.80
CA ARG A 95 -7.46 14.18 -14.63
C ARG A 95 -6.27 14.79 -13.88
N GLY A 96 -6.48 15.89 -13.16
CA GLY A 96 -5.47 16.51 -12.30
C GLY A 96 -5.02 15.58 -11.17
N ALA A 97 -5.95 14.92 -10.48
CA ALA A 97 -5.63 13.94 -9.45
C ALA A 97 -4.81 12.75 -10.00
N GLY A 98 -5.16 12.24 -11.18
CA GLY A 98 -4.41 11.17 -11.84
C GLY A 98 -3.00 11.59 -12.26
N ALA A 99 -2.84 12.81 -12.78
CA ALA A 99 -1.53 13.36 -13.11
C ALA A 99 -0.63 13.50 -11.87
N LEU A 100 -1.21 13.97 -10.75
CA LEU A 100 -0.50 14.09 -9.47
C LEU A 100 -0.03 12.73 -8.95
N VAL A 101 -0.92 11.73 -8.91
CA VAL A 101 -0.58 10.38 -8.44
C VAL A 101 0.46 9.71 -9.35
N THR A 102 0.39 9.94 -10.67
CA THR A 102 1.41 9.48 -11.62
C THR A 102 2.77 10.11 -11.32
N CYS A 103 2.80 11.40 -11.02
CA CYS A 103 4.03 12.12 -10.68
C CYS A 103 4.67 11.56 -9.38
N ILE A 104 3.85 11.28 -8.37
CA ILE A 104 4.30 10.63 -7.12
C ILE A 104 4.86 9.23 -7.42
N GLY A 105 4.16 8.45 -8.23
CA GLY A 105 4.60 7.12 -8.65
C GLY A 105 5.95 7.15 -9.39
N LEU A 106 6.15 8.12 -10.29
CA LEU A 106 7.44 8.32 -10.99
C LEU A 106 8.56 8.62 -9.99
N GLY A 107 8.30 9.48 -9.01
CA GLY A 107 9.27 9.81 -7.96
C GLY A 107 9.71 8.59 -7.13
N ILE A 108 8.76 7.75 -6.72
CA ILE A 108 9.06 6.53 -5.96
C ILE A 108 9.79 5.50 -6.85
N PHE A 109 9.36 5.36 -8.11
CA PHE A 109 9.98 4.43 -9.06
C PHE A 109 11.44 4.81 -9.35
N LEU A 110 11.70 6.10 -9.60
CA LEU A 110 13.05 6.62 -9.83
C LEU A 110 13.89 6.60 -8.55
N GLY A 111 13.32 6.96 -7.40
CA GLY A 111 14.00 6.88 -6.10
C GLY A 111 14.44 5.46 -5.75
N GLY A 112 13.62 4.46 -6.09
CA GLY A 112 13.98 3.06 -5.96
C GLY A 112 15.08 2.60 -6.94
N TYR A 113 15.36 3.33 -8.02
CA TYR A 113 16.48 3.05 -8.94
C TYR A 113 17.75 3.83 -8.58
N LEU A 114 17.61 5.08 -8.07
CA LEU A 114 18.71 5.98 -7.72
C LEU A 114 19.34 5.68 -6.35
N PHE A 115 18.58 5.10 -5.41
CA PHE A 115 19.11 4.52 -4.17
C PHE A 115 19.05 2.99 -4.26
N PRO A 116 19.93 2.36 -5.08
CA PRO A 116 20.15 0.94 -4.89
C PRO A 116 20.68 0.76 -3.47
N ASP A 117 20.13 -0.22 -2.75
CA ASP A 117 20.72 -0.62 -1.48
C ASP A 117 22.22 -0.80 -1.73
N LYS A 118 23.06 -0.16 -0.91
CA LYS A 118 24.43 -0.63 -0.77
C LYS A 118 24.28 -2.02 -0.17
N GLU A 119 24.15 -3.01 -1.04
CA GLU A 119 24.51 -4.38 -0.72
C GLU A 119 26.00 -4.30 -0.42
N GLU A 120 26.24 -4.07 0.87
CA GLU A 120 27.50 -4.30 1.53
C GLU A 120 27.98 -5.69 1.08
N LYS A 121 29.09 -5.68 0.33
CA LYS A 121 29.76 -6.88 -0.16
C LYS A 121 30.21 -7.75 1.00
#